data_AF-A0A6G0VT36-F1
#
_entry.id   AF-A0A6G0VT36-F1
#
_cell.length_a   1.000
_cell.length_b   1.000
_cell.length_c   1.000
_cell.angle_alpha   90.00
_cell.angle_beta   90.00
_cell.angle_gamma   90.00
#
_symmetry.space_group_name_H-M   'P 1'
#
loop_
_entity.id
_entity.type
_entity.pdbx_description
1 polymer ?
#
loop_
_entity_poly.entity_id
_entity_poly.type
_entity_poly.pdbx_seq_one_letter_code
_entity_poly.pdbx_strand_id
1 'polypeptide(L)'
;VLKLLNYFTETYLDPDICLFNRNMWNHFNTDGARTINHLEGWHAALNKAIGRTKPNIFILIKELKNQQTNFELDLIAQKNCIRPQNMKTKYRKLKERLSFAKERLQNGAICILEYLDDIMFHFHLENRRT
;
A
#
# COMPACT_ATOMS: atom_id res chain seq x y z
N VAL A 1 -16.29 -2.65 -26.13
CA VAL A 1 -16.66 -2.39 -24.73
C VAL A 1 -17.18 -3.65 -24.04
N LEU A 2 -18.26 -4.30 -24.51
CA LEU A 2 -18.77 -5.54 -23.90
C LEU A 2 -17.74 -6.69 -23.79
N LYS A 3 -16.96 -6.96 -24.84
CA LYS A 3 -15.92 -8.01 -24.79
C LYS A 3 -14.86 -7.78 -23.71
N LEU A 4 -14.47 -6.53 -23.47
CA LEU A 4 -13.47 -6.19 -22.46
C LEU A 4 -14.05 -6.33 -21.05
N LEU A 5 -15.29 -5.89 -20.86
CA LEU A 5 -16.00 -6.04 -19.59
C LEU A 5 -16.22 -7.51 -19.25
N ASN A 6 -16.67 -8.33 -20.21
CA ASN A 6 -16.84 -9.76 -20.00
C ASN A 6 -15.51 -10.43 -19.66
N TYR A 7 -14.45 -10.15 -20.44
CA TYR A 7 -13.12 -10.65 -20.14
C TYR A 7 -12.67 -10.29 -18.72
N PHE A 8 -12.86 -9.03 -18.31
CA PHE A 8 -12.42 -8.59 -16.99
C PHE A 8 -13.23 -9.25 -15.87
N THR A 9 -14.55 -9.38 -16.05
CA THR A 9 -15.44 -10.04 -15.08
C THR A 9 -15.09 -11.51 -14.93
N GLU A 10 -14.98 -12.24 -16.04
CA GLU A 10 -14.63 -13.67 -16.08
C GLU A 10 -13.19 -13.95 -15.65
N THR A 11 -12.29 -12.98 -15.74
CA THR A 11 -10.89 -13.19 -15.34
C THR A 11 -10.67 -12.86 -13.85
N TYR A 12 -11.35 -11.84 -13.32
CA TYR A 12 -10.98 -11.22 -12.03
C TYR A 12 -12.11 -11.00 -11.02
N LEU A 13 -13.37 -10.84 -11.45
CA LEU A 13 -14.41 -10.29 -10.57
C LEU A 13 -15.45 -11.32 -10.12
N ASP A 14 -15.88 -12.20 -11.02
CA ASP A 14 -16.95 -13.14 -10.75
C ASP A 14 -16.48 -14.26 -9.80
N PRO A 15 -16.98 -14.33 -8.56
CA PRO A 15 -16.50 -15.30 -7.59
C PRO A 15 -16.68 -16.77 -8.02
N ASP A 16 -17.64 -17.06 -8.90
CA ASP A 16 -18.02 -18.42 -9.29
C ASP A 16 -17.23 -18.93 -10.50
N ILE A 17 -16.80 -18.02 -11.39
CA ILE A 17 -16.09 -18.39 -12.64
C ILE A 17 -14.71 -17.75 -12.81
N CYS A 18 -14.28 -16.84 -11.92
CA CYS A 18 -13.05 -16.09 -12.13
C CYS A 18 -11.80 -16.98 -12.15
N LEU A 19 -10.93 -16.74 -13.14
CA LEU A 19 -9.64 -17.42 -13.26
C LEU A 19 -8.69 -17.08 -12.09
N PHE A 20 -8.70 -15.82 -11.66
CA PHE A 20 -7.86 -15.34 -10.56
C PHE A 20 -8.71 -14.86 -9.39
N ASN A 21 -9.14 -15.83 -8.56
CA ASN A 21 -9.94 -15.56 -7.38
C ASN A 21 -9.30 -14.50 -6.48
N ARG A 22 -10.11 -13.58 -5.93
CA ARG A 22 -9.67 -12.48 -5.07
C ARG A 22 -8.83 -12.93 -3.87
N ASN A 23 -9.04 -14.15 -3.38
CA ASN A 23 -8.26 -14.73 -2.29
C ASN A 23 -6.77 -14.94 -2.66
N MET A 24 -6.44 -15.01 -3.95
CA MET A 24 -5.06 -15.12 -4.45
C MET A 24 -4.36 -13.75 -4.56
N TRP A 25 -5.10 -12.65 -4.43
CA TRP A 25 -4.54 -11.33 -4.64
C TRP A 25 -3.73 -10.89 -3.41
N ASN A 26 -2.49 -10.45 -3.65
CA ASN A 26 -1.55 -10.03 -2.61
C ASN A 26 -2.10 -8.96 -1.64
N HIS A 27 -3.05 -8.13 -2.10
CA HIS A 27 -3.59 -7.00 -1.32
C HIS A 27 -5.08 -7.12 -0.95
N PHE A 28 -5.80 -8.19 -1.32
CA PHE A 28 -7.26 -8.19 -1.14
C PHE A 28 -7.70 -8.14 0.33
N ASN A 29 -6.99 -8.85 1.22
CA ASN A 29 -7.28 -8.93 2.66
C ASN A 29 -6.17 -8.34 3.55
N THR A 30 -5.30 -7.50 3.00
CA THR A 30 -4.24 -6.84 3.77
C THR A 30 -4.47 -5.33 3.81
N ASP A 31 -4.52 -4.75 5.02
CA ASP A 31 -4.60 -3.29 5.22
C ASP A 31 -3.24 -2.59 5.15
N GLY A 32 -2.20 -3.36 4.82
CA GLY A 32 -0.81 -2.94 4.69
C GLY A 32 -0.52 -2.26 3.35
N ALA A 33 0.77 -2.15 3.02
CA ALA A 33 1.20 -1.53 1.77
C ALA A 33 0.73 -2.35 0.55
N ARG A 34 0.15 -1.67 -0.46
CA ARG A 34 -0.30 -2.26 -1.73
C ARG A 34 0.84 -2.82 -2.59
N THR A 35 2.03 -2.28 -2.35
CA THR A 35 3.25 -2.59 -3.10
C THR A 35 4.43 -2.68 -2.13
N ILE A 36 5.56 -3.16 -2.65
CA ILE A 36 6.82 -3.24 -1.90
C ILE A 36 7.59 -1.92 -1.85
N ASN A 37 6.98 -0.78 -2.22
CA ASN A 37 7.64 0.53 -2.26
C ASN A 37 8.30 0.93 -0.93
N HIS A 38 7.76 0.46 0.20
CA HIS A 38 8.34 0.69 1.52
C HIS A 38 9.70 -0.03 1.68
N LEU A 39 9.81 -1.27 1.18
CA LEU A 39 11.07 -2.02 1.14
C LEU A 39 12.06 -1.38 0.16
N GLU A 40 11.59 -0.98 -1.02
CA GLU A 40 12.42 -0.27 -2.01
C GLU A 40 12.97 1.05 -1.45
N GLY A 41 12.13 1.82 -0.76
CA GLY A 41 12.52 3.05 -0.08
C GLY A 41 13.53 2.80 1.03
N TRP A 42 13.34 1.75 1.83
CA TRP A 42 14.30 1.35 2.85
C TRP A 42 15.63 0.91 2.24
N HIS A 43 15.63 0.10 1.18
CA HIS A 43 16.84 -0.28 0.45
C HIS A 43 17.59 0.94 -0.11
N ALA A 44 16.86 1.91 -0.68
CA ALA A 44 17.46 3.14 -1.19
C ALA A 44 18.12 3.96 -0.07
N ALA A 45 17.46 4.08 1.09
CA ALA A 45 18.02 4.74 2.27
C ALA A 45 19.25 4.01 2.82
N LEU A 46 19.19 2.67 2.94
CA LEU A 46 20.31 1.84 3.36
C LEU A 46 21.51 1.99 2.43
N ASN A 47 21.29 1.90 1.12
CA ASN A 47 22.35 2.07 0.12
C ASN A 47 22.99 3.46 0.22
N LYS A 48 22.17 4.50 0.41
CA LYS A 48 22.66 5.87 0.61
C LYS A 48 23.48 6.00 1.89
N ALA A 49 23.05 5.40 2.99
CA ALA A 49 23.75 5.45 4.28
C ALA A 49 25.09 4.69 4.25
N ILE A 50 25.11 3.51 3.62
CA ILE A 50 26.35 2.74 3.40
C ILE A 50 27.31 3.49 2.48
N GLY A 51 26.79 4.18 1.46
CA GLY A 51 27.57 5.02 0.54
C GLY A 51 28.58 4.25 -0.31
N ARG A 52 28.44 2.93 -0.46
CA ARG A 52 29.36 2.05 -1.21
C ARG A 52 28.58 0.99 -1.98
N THR A 53 28.97 0.74 -3.23
CA THR A 53 28.35 -0.29 -4.09
C THR A 53 28.62 -1.71 -3.62
N LYS A 54 29.80 -1.95 -3.00
CA LYS A 54 30.23 -3.27 -2.51
C LYS A 54 30.82 -3.16 -1.09
N PRO A 55 29.99 -2.98 -0.06
CA PRO A 55 30.45 -2.94 1.32
C PRO A 55 30.95 -4.33 1.76
N ASN A 56 31.94 -4.37 2.65
CA ASN A 56 32.22 -5.61 3.38
C ASN A 56 31.13 -5.84 4.44
N ILE A 57 31.06 -7.08 4.94
CA ILE A 57 30.02 -7.49 5.89
C ILE A 57 30.03 -6.66 7.19
N PHE A 58 31.19 -6.19 7.66
CA PHE A 58 31.29 -5.39 8.87
C PHE A 58 30.68 -3.99 8.72
N ILE A 59 30.84 -3.37 7.55
CA ILE A 59 30.21 -2.08 7.23
C ILE A 59 28.68 -2.24 7.21
N LEU A 60 28.18 -3.30 6.57
CA LEU A 60 26.76 -3.59 6.54
C LEU A 60 26.20 -3.80 7.95
N ILE A 61 26.86 -4.65 8.76
CA ILE A 61 26.44 -4.91 10.14
C ILE A 61 26.44 -3.63 10.98
N LYS A 62 27.47 -2.78 10.82
CA LYS A 62 27.54 -1.50 11.53
C LYS A 62 26.35 -0.61 11.19
N GLU A 63 26.02 -0.49 9.91
CA GLU A 63 24.91 0.37 9.50
C GLU A 63 23.55 -0.19 9.90
N LEU A 64 23.35 -1.50 9.83
CA LEU A 64 22.13 -2.14 10.34
C LEU A 64 21.94 -1.89 11.84
N LYS A 65 23.02 -1.98 12.63
CA LYS A 65 22.98 -1.63 14.06
C LYS A 65 22.62 -0.16 14.29
N ASN A 66 23.21 0.76 13.52
CA ASN A 66 22.87 2.19 13.60
C ASN A 66 21.39 2.43 13.33
N GLN A 67 20.84 1.83 12.27
CA GLN A 67 19.41 1.96 11.95
C GLN A 67 18.51 1.36 13.02
N GLN A 68 18.88 0.22 13.60
CA GLN A 68 18.17 -0.37 14.74
C GLN A 68 18.16 0.60 15.93
N THR A 69 19.32 1.16 16.32
CA THR A 69 19.39 2.11 17.44
C THR A 69 18.52 3.34 17.18
N ASN A 70 18.53 3.91 15.97
CA ASN A 70 17.67 5.04 15.64
C ASN A 70 16.18 4.68 15.75
N PHE A 71 15.80 3.48 15.28
CA PHE A 71 14.43 2.99 15.40
C PHE A 71 14.00 2.82 16.87
N GLU A 72 14.87 2.28 17.72
CA GLU A 72 14.61 2.16 19.16
C GLU A 72 14.43 3.53 19.84
N LEU A 73 15.24 4.52 19.46
CA LEU A 73 15.09 5.89 19.93
C LEU A 73 13.76 6.50 19.50
N ASP A 74 13.33 6.29 18.25
CA ASP A 74 12.04 6.75 17.76
C ASP A 74 10.87 6.09 18.52
N LEU A 75 10.98 4.80 18.86
CA LEU A 75 9.98 4.11 19.68
C LEU A 75 9.89 4.69 21.09
N ILE A 76 11.03 5.00 21.71
CA ILE A 76 11.08 5.63 23.03
C ILE A 76 10.46 7.03 22.97
N ALA A 77 10.79 7.82 21.94
CA ALA A 77 10.21 9.14 21.73
C ALA A 77 8.67 9.08 21.59
N GLN A 78 8.16 8.11 20.83
CA GLN A 78 6.72 7.91 20.66
C GLN A 78 6.02 7.52 21.96
N LYS A 79 6.63 6.66 22.78
CA LYS A 79 6.13 6.33 24.13
C LYS A 79 6.04 7.55 25.03
N ASN A 80 6.96 8.51 24.87
CA ASN A 80 6.96 9.79 25.58
C ASN A 80 6.03 10.85 24.94
N CYS A 81 4.99 10.41 24.23
CA CYS A 81 3.97 11.27 23.59
C CYS A 81 4.49 12.21 22.48
N ILE A 82 5.71 12.00 21.97
CA ILE A 82 6.17 12.69 20.76
C ILE A 82 5.45 12.04 19.58
N ARG A 83 4.48 12.77 18.99
CA ARG A 83 3.63 12.21 17.94
C ARG A 83 4.46 11.91 16.69
N PRO A 84 4.33 10.72 16.09
CA PRO A 84 4.97 10.43 14.81
C PRO A 84 4.44 11.36 13.72
N GLN A 85 5.19 11.46 12.62
CA GLN A 85 4.76 12.24 11.47
C GLN A 85 3.44 11.67 10.93
N ASN A 86 2.37 12.48 11.05
CA ASN A 86 1.05 12.06 10.60
C ASN A 86 1.02 11.86 9.09
N MET A 87 0.33 10.81 8.65
CA MET A 87 -0.03 10.65 7.25
C MET A 87 -0.74 11.90 6.75
N LYS A 88 -0.33 12.43 5.58
CA LYS A 88 -0.96 13.63 5.01
C LYS A 88 -2.47 13.41 4.91
N THR A 89 -3.25 14.43 5.28
CA THR A 89 -4.72 14.37 5.34
C THR A 89 -5.35 13.88 4.03
N LYS A 90 -4.76 14.23 2.86
CA LYS A 90 -5.18 13.74 1.54
C LYS A 90 -5.22 12.21 1.48
N TYR A 91 -4.13 11.54 1.90
CA TYR A 91 -4.01 10.08 1.84
C TYR A 91 -4.89 9.38 2.88
N ARG A 92 -5.03 9.98 4.07
CA ARG A 92 -5.96 9.48 5.09
C ARG A 92 -7.41 9.48 4.57
N LYS A 93 -7.87 10.60 4.02
CA LYS A 93 -9.22 10.72 3.43
C LYS A 93 -9.43 9.74 2.27
N LEU A 94 -8.40 9.54 1.45
CA LEU A 94 -8.45 8.55 0.37
C LEU A 94 -8.60 7.12 0.91
N LYS A 95 -7.84 6.76 1.95
CA LYS A 95 -7.95 5.45 2.61
C LYS A 95 -9.34 5.24 3.20
N GLU A 96 -9.87 6.24 3.90
CA GLU A 96 -11.23 6.21 4.49
C GLU A 96 -12.30 5.96 3.41
N ARG A 97 -12.25 6.69 2.28
CA ARG A 97 -13.21 6.51 1.18
C ARG A 97 -13.15 5.13 0.53
N LEU A 98 -11.94 4.63 0.27
CA LEU A 98 -11.76 3.30 -0.30
C LEU A 98 -12.22 2.19 0.65
N SER A 99 -11.97 2.35 1.96
CA SER A 99 -12.46 1.43 2.98
C SER A 99 -13.98 1.41 3.02
N PHE A 100 -14.63 2.58 2.99
CA PHE A 100 -16.08 2.71 3.00
C PHE A 100 -16.73 2.09 1.75
N ALA A 101 -16.15 2.31 0.56
CA ALA A 101 -16.62 1.67 -0.67
C ALA A 101 -16.50 0.15 -0.62
N LYS A 102 -15.38 -0.36 -0.08
CA LYS A 102 -15.14 -1.81 0.09
C LYS A 102 -16.17 -2.43 1.04
N GLU A 103 -16.44 -1.78 2.17
CA GLU A 103 -17.43 -2.24 3.16
C GLU A 103 -18.84 -2.31 2.56
N ARG A 104 -19.25 -1.29 1.81
CA ARG A 104 -20.55 -1.28 1.12
C ARG A 104 -20.69 -2.43 0.12
N LEU A 105 -19.63 -2.74 -0.63
CA LEU A 105 -19.61 -3.88 -1.54
C LEU A 105 -19.70 -5.22 -0.78
N GLN A 106 -18.93 -5.37 0.30
CA GLN A 106 -18.91 -6.60 1.10
C GLN A 106 -20.25 -6.87 1.78
N ASN A 107 -20.94 -5.82 2.21
CA ASN A 107 -22.27 -5.91 2.83
C ASN A 107 -23.40 -6.04 1.80
N GLY A 108 -23.10 -6.07 0.50
CA GLY A 108 -24.09 -6.16 -0.57
C GLY A 108 -24.95 -4.91 -0.76
N ALA A 109 -24.54 -3.77 -0.18
CA ALA A 109 -25.27 -2.50 -0.29
C ALA A 109 -25.10 -1.82 -1.66
N ILE A 110 -24.05 -2.21 -2.40
CA ILE A 110 -23.80 -1.79 -3.79
C ILE A 110 -23.36 -2.98 -4.63
N CYS A 111 -23.65 -2.94 -5.92
CA CYS A 111 -23.13 -3.89 -6.88
C CYS A 111 -21.69 -3.56 -7.28
N ILE A 112 -21.05 -4.50 -7.99
CA ILE A 112 -19.65 -4.35 -8.39
C ILE A 112 -19.41 -3.18 -9.37
N LEU A 113 -20.39 -2.86 -10.23
CA LEU A 113 -20.29 -1.74 -11.16
C LEU A 113 -20.32 -0.39 -10.45
N GLU A 114 -21.20 -0.25 -9.45
CA GLU A 114 -21.27 0.95 -8.60
C GLU A 114 -20.00 1.11 -7.77
N TYR A 115 -19.46 0.01 -7.25
CA TYR A 115 -18.16 0.03 -6.58
C TYR A 115 -17.03 0.51 -7.50
N LEU A 116 -16.99 0.00 -8.74
CA LEU A 116 -15.98 0.40 -9.72
C LEU A 116 -16.08 1.89 -10.08
N ASP A 117 -17.30 2.43 -10.22
CA ASP A 117 -17.51 3.85 -10.47
C ASP A 117 -17.06 4.71 -9.27
N ASP A 118 -17.43 4.32 -8.05
CA ASP A 118 -17.02 4.99 -6.80
C ASP A 118 -15.49 5.10 -6.67
N ILE A 119 -14.75 4.02 -7.01
CA ILE A 119 -13.28 4.03 -6.95
C ILE A 119 -12.62 4.68 -8.17
N MET A 120 -13.28 4.75 -9.34
CA MET A 120 -12.73 5.33 -10.56
C MET A 120 -12.34 6.80 -10.35
N PHE A 121 -13.19 7.55 -9.65
CA PHE A 121 -12.91 8.95 -9.30
C PHE A 121 -11.70 9.13 -8.39
N HIS A 122 -11.26 8.07 -7.71
CA HIS A 122 -10.09 8.09 -6.84
C HIS A 122 -8.76 7.91 -7.59
N PHE A 123 -8.75 7.25 -8.75
CA PHE A 123 -7.55 7.11 -9.59
C PHE A 123 -7.13 8.42 -10.28
N HIS A 124 -8.06 9.35 -10.50
CA HIS A 124 -7.77 10.66 -11.10
C HIS A 124 -6.94 11.60 -10.18
N LEU A 125 -6.84 11.30 -8.88
CA LEU A 125 -6.10 12.13 -7.91
C LEU A 125 -4.56 11.92 -7.95
N GLU A 126 -4.07 10.99 -8.77
CA GLU A 126 -2.65 10.73 -9.02
C GLU A 126 -2.10 11.45 -10.27
N ASN A 127 -2.97 11.93 -11.17
CA ASN A 127 -2.56 12.51 -12.46
C ASN A 127 -2.30 14.02 -12.48
N ARG A 128 -2.32 14.70 -11.33
CA ARG A 128 -1.81 16.08 -11.22
C ARG A 128 -0.42 16.07 -10.62
N ARG A 129 0.56 15.67 -11.44
CA ARG A 129 1.96 15.99 -11.20
C ARG A 129 2.17 17.46 -11.59
N THR A 130 2.25 18.32 -10.57
CA THR A 130 3.06 19.55 -10.61
C THR A 130 4.32 19.28 -9.81
#